data_AF-A0A2N1PZX4-F1
#
_entry.id   AF-A0A2N1PZX4-F1
#
_cell.length_a   1.000
_cell.length_b   1.000
_cell.length_c   1.000
_cell.angle_alpha   90.00
_cell.angle_beta   90.00
_cell.angle_gamma   90.00
#
_symmetry.space_group_name_H-M   'P 1'
#
loop_
_entity.id
_entity.type
_entity.pdbx_description
1 polymer ?
#
loop_
_entity_poly.entity_id
_entity_poly.type
_entity_poly.pdbx_seq_one_letter_code
_entity_poly.pdbx_strand_id
1 'polypeptide(L)'
;MPRLTRDSQITVGNKEFKVDDLLKTIVYLPAVNVKAFFMEIGLTIPRELRMFVLREVLREKVIETRKSRLTLADELNYRLSWFTEFTETQLENLIVFFDDAKINKDFLEEFWTDLLNYMVDKQVPPKDIKKLLDQSIEYVKKVGLELPDMKTYNRELKDLFFDSFGRIDGLAPQKFRPVLYKSSTLNEIRDLGTKYDVDVPRRLKKSELADIIVHELKDRGQLNDELEKQIRSMSVLVMQRFAIDHDIKASTELKKEEIIEYILANAKETKEAYFIPDSPHVYEKEVEDVAQEIEEENVPEEPVFEEVTIEEESLESVYEESIEDNEEVETIEPVDEPIEVVETVVEEAPKPTKVIEKTTAVSMDISEIVSELRRLREAVEHVVLEEEAPQKQVSEKEVKPIILNSAEFYGTPKSLKEVVKKDEAEERERFIEEKKAASTIGTGKTEEEQDNQLPGEIRFFGKVFKGLGKFLWKLLRVLLKISLILIAVVGVLFILYAALTHFVNIPFLDSFNQTLNGLFGLNILDRAHAILQGIFPQA
;
A
#
# COMPACT_ATOMS: atom_id res chain seq x y z
N MET A 1 -9.57 32.25 2.74
CA MET A 1 -8.24 32.88 2.86
C MET A 1 -7.24 32.01 2.10
N PRO A 2 -6.02 32.48 1.76
CA PRO A 2 -4.98 31.57 1.30
C PRO A 2 -4.75 30.48 2.35
N ARG A 3 -4.59 29.22 1.90
CA ARG A 3 -4.32 28.07 2.76
C ARG A 3 -3.04 28.30 3.56
N LEU A 4 -3.07 28.06 4.87
CA LEU A 4 -1.85 28.16 5.69
C LEU A 4 -0.80 27.16 5.18
N THR A 5 0.44 27.63 5.19
CA THR A 5 1.65 26.82 4.99
C THR A 5 2.39 26.67 6.33
N ARG A 6 3.38 25.78 6.39
CA ARG A 6 4.21 25.58 7.59
C ARG A 6 4.94 26.86 8.04
N ASP A 7 5.27 27.74 7.09
CA ASP A 7 5.89 29.05 7.35
C ASP A 7 4.90 30.16 7.74
N SER A 8 3.60 29.90 7.63
CA SER A 8 2.57 30.88 7.95
C SER A 8 2.56 31.19 9.46
N GLN A 9 2.20 32.42 9.80
CA GLN A 9 2.09 32.88 11.18
C GLN A 9 0.65 32.88 11.66
N ILE A 10 0.42 32.39 12.87
CA ILE A 10 -0.88 32.40 13.53
C ILE A 10 -0.78 33.02 14.92
N THR A 11 -1.83 33.73 15.33
CA THR A 11 -1.89 34.34 16.66
C THR A 11 -2.29 33.32 17.71
N VAL A 12 -1.42 33.11 18.70
CA VAL A 12 -1.61 32.21 19.84
C VAL A 12 -1.49 33.01 21.13
N GLY A 13 -2.61 33.19 21.82
CA GLY A 13 -2.73 34.11 22.96
C GLY A 13 -2.42 35.56 22.57
N ASN A 14 -1.26 36.06 22.98
CA ASN A 14 -0.80 37.43 22.72
C ASN A 14 0.44 37.48 21.81
N LYS A 15 0.84 36.35 21.22
CA LYS A 15 2.05 36.21 20.40
C LYS A 15 1.72 35.57 19.07
N GLU A 16 2.54 35.84 18.06
CA GLU A 16 2.50 35.14 16.79
C GLU A 16 3.50 33.99 16.81
N PHE A 17 3.09 32.86 16.26
CA PHE A 17 3.91 31.67 16.13
C PHE A 17 3.82 31.17 14.70
N LYS A 18 4.92 30.58 14.19
CA LYS A 18 4.86 29.84 12.94
C LYS A 18 4.10 28.54 13.13
N VAL A 19 3.36 28.11 12.12
CA VAL A 19 2.67 26.81 12.13
C VAL A 19 3.65 25.67 12.43
N ASP A 20 4.84 25.68 11.82
CA ASP A 20 5.90 24.69 12.08
C ASP A 20 6.28 24.59 13.58
N ASP A 21 6.29 25.70 14.30
CA ASP A 21 6.61 25.70 15.74
C ASP A 21 5.53 25.02 16.59
N LEU A 22 4.26 25.09 16.15
CA LEU A 22 3.17 24.38 16.80
C LEU A 22 3.22 22.88 16.50
N LEU A 23 3.48 22.51 15.24
CA LEU A 23 3.53 21.13 14.79
C LEU A 23 4.57 20.30 15.55
N LYS A 24 5.68 20.90 16.00
CA LYS A 24 6.71 20.26 16.85
C LYS A 24 6.16 19.60 18.12
N THR A 25 4.97 19.95 18.57
CA THR A 25 4.36 19.34 19.76
C THR A 25 2.95 18.81 19.53
N ILE A 26 2.14 19.50 18.70
CA ILE A 26 0.72 19.19 18.53
C ILE A 26 0.49 17.82 17.86
N VAL A 27 1.34 17.42 16.92
CA VAL A 27 1.18 16.14 16.19
C VAL A 27 1.26 14.91 17.11
N TYR A 28 1.86 15.06 18.28
CA TYR A 28 2.00 13.99 19.29
C TYR A 28 0.81 13.88 20.24
N LEU A 29 -0.17 14.81 20.17
CA LEU A 29 -1.33 14.75 21.05
C LEU A 29 -2.19 13.50 20.77
N PRO A 30 -2.62 12.78 21.82
CA PRO A 30 -3.50 11.62 21.66
C PRO A 30 -4.92 12.06 21.30
N ALA A 31 -5.66 11.20 20.60
CA ALA A 31 -7.00 11.52 20.10
C ALA A 31 -7.98 11.94 21.20
N VAL A 32 -7.89 11.35 22.40
CA VAL A 32 -8.72 11.75 23.56
C VAL A 32 -8.57 13.25 23.88
N ASN A 33 -7.35 13.77 23.88
CA ASN A 33 -7.09 15.18 24.20
C ASN A 33 -7.58 16.10 23.07
N VAL A 34 -7.34 15.70 21.82
CA VAL A 34 -7.80 16.42 20.63
C VAL A 34 -9.33 16.50 20.61
N LYS A 35 -9.99 15.36 20.84
CA LYS A 35 -11.45 15.27 20.93
C LYS A 35 -12.01 16.16 22.03
N ALA A 36 -11.43 16.11 23.23
CA ALA A 36 -11.85 16.94 24.34
C ALA A 36 -11.73 18.44 24.00
N PHE A 37 -10.62 18.86 23.37
CA PHE A 37 -10.42 20.23 22.94
C PHE A 37 -11.50 20.70 21.94
N PHE A 38 -11.72 19.97 20.85
CA PHE A 38 -12.71 20.35 19.84
C PHE A 38 -14.15 20.33 20.38
N MET A 39 -14.48 19.40 21.27
CA MET A 39 -15.78 19.38 21.94
C MET A 39 -15.97 20.57 22.88
N GLU A 40 -14.92 20.99 23.59
CA GLU A 40 -14.98 22.14 24.51
C GLU A 40 -15.24 23.45 23.75
N ILE A 41 -14.59 23.65 22.61
CA ILE A 41 -14.81 24.84 21.76
C ILE A 41 -16.07 24.74 20.90
N GLY A 42 -16.74 23.58 20.88
CA GLY A 42 -17.95 23.34 20.08
C GLY A 42 -17.72 23.39 18.57
N LEU A 43 -16.52 23.03 18.10
CA LEU A 43 -16.15 23.09 16.69
C LEU A 43 -16.16 21.69 16.07
N THR A 44 -17.00 21.52 15.05
CA THR A 44 -17.03 20.32 14.20
C THR A 44 -16.27 20.57 12.89
N ILE A 45 -15.72 19.51 12.32
CA ILE A 45 -14.80 19.57 11.18
C ILE A 45 -15.44 18.88 9.95
N PRO A 46 -15.39 19.48 8.76
CA PRO A 46 -15.85 18.81 7.54
C PRO A 46 -14.99 17.56 7.28
N ARG A 47 -15.63 16.42 7.00
CA ARG A 47 -14.91 15.16 6.73
C ARG A 47 -13.97 15.26 5.53
N GLU A 48 -14.36 16.06 4.55
CA GLU A 48 -13.60 16.30 3.32
C GLU A 48 -12.20 16.85 3.59
N LEU A 49 -11.99 17.59 4.69
CA LEU A 49 -10.68 18.09 5.09
C LEU A 49 -9.71 16.93 5.36
N ARG A 50 -10.13 15.95 6.17
CA ARG A 50 -9.29 14.79 6.47
C ARG A 50 -9.07 13.91 5.25
N MET A 51 -10.10 13.73 4.43
CA MET A 51 -9.98 12.95 3.19
C MET A 51 -9.00 13.57 2.20
N PHE A 52 -9.01 14.89 2.06
CA PHE A 52 -8.08 15.61 1.20
C PHE A 52 -6.63 15.32 1.63
N VAL A 53 -6.32 15.49 2.91
CA VAL A 53 -4.97 15.24 3.45
C VAL A 53 -4.55 13.79 3.28
N LEU A 54 -5.43 12.83 3.60
CA LEU A 54 -5.12 11.41 3.42
C LEU A 54 -4.83 11.06 1.96
N ARG A 55 -5.60 11.62 1.01
CA ARG A 55 -5.35 11.37 -0.42
C ARG A 55 -3.99 11.91 -0.86
N GLU A 56 -3.65 13.12 -0.47
CA GLU A 56 -2.38 13.73 -0.89
C GLU A 56 -1.17 12.97 -0.36
N VAL A 57 -1.18 12.60 0.94
CA VAL A 57 -0.05 11.90 1.56
C VAL A 57 0.06 10.44 1.09
N LEU A 58 -1.06 9.79 0.76
CA LEU A 58 -1.06 8.40 0.26
C LEU A 58 -0.79 8.29 -1.24
N ARG A 59 -0.94 9.37 -2.01
CA ARG A 59 -0.90 9.37 -3.48
C ARG A 59 0.35 8.69 -4.02
N GLU A 60 1.53 9.19 -3.64
CA GLU A 60 2.83 8.68 -4.10
C GLU A 60 2.94 7.18 -3.82
N LYS A 61 2.63 6.77 -2.58
CA LYS A 61 2.74 5.37 -2.17
C LYS A 61 1.79 4.44 -2.92
N VAL A 62 0.58 4.92 -3.23
CA VAL A 62 -0.40 4.19 -4.03
C VAL A 62 0.13 3.98 -5.44
N ILE A 63 0.69 5.02 -6.07
CA ILE A 63 1.24 4.93 -7.43
C ILE A 63 2.41 3.94 -7.48
N GLU A 64 3.34 4.02 -6.53
CA GLU A 64 4.44 3.04 -6.41
C GLU A 64 3.91 1.60 -6.28
N THR A 65 2.90 1.42 -5.42
CA THR A 65 2.30 0.11 -5.16
C THR A 65 1.61 -0.43 -6.40
N ARG A 66 0.93 0.42 -7.18
CA ARG A 66 0.29 0.02 -8.43
C ARG A 66 1.31 -0.31 -9.51
N LYS A 67 2.35 0.51 -9.68
CA LYS A 67 3.45 0.25 -10.63
C LYS A 67 4.16 -1.07 -10.32
N SER A 68 4.40 -1.39 -9.05
CA SER A 68 5.00 -2.67 -8.65
C SER A 68 4.07 -3.88 -8.86
N ARG A 69 2.76 -3.67 -9.05
CA ARG A 69 1.71 -4.70 -9.12
C ARG A 69 0.89 -4.67 -10.41
N LEU A 70 1.52 -4.28 -11.52
CA LEU A 70 0.93 -4.17 -12.87
C LEU A 70 0.36 -5.48 -13.47
N THR A 71 0.28 -6.58 -12.72
CA THR A 71 -0.29 -7.83 -13.22
C THR A 71 -1.83 -7.74 -13.31
N LEU A 72 -2.40 -8.22 -14.42
CA LEU A 72 -3.85 -8.20 -14.73
C LEU A 72 -4.76 -8.87 -13.68
N ALA A 73 -4.22 -9.69 -12.78
CA ALA A 73 -4.98 -10.46 -11.81
C ALA A 73 -4.79 -10.00 -10.35
N ASP A 74 -4.09 -8.88 -10.10
CA ASP A 74 -3.92 -8.39 -8.72
C ASP A 74 -5.15 -7.60 -8.27
N GLU A 75 -5.92 -8.20 -7.35
CA GLU A 75 -7.08 -7.58 -6.70
C GLU A 75 -6.70 -6.24 -6.04
N LEU A 76 -5.53 -6.14 -5.41
CA LEU A 76 -5.12 -4.91 -4.75
C LEU A 76 -4.89 -3.79 -5.77
N ASN A 77 -4.22 -4.09 -6.89
CA ASN A 77 -4.01 -3.11 -7.95
C ASN A 77 -5.34 -2.62 -8.53
N TYR A 78 -6.29 -3.54 -8.76
CA TYR A 78 -7.64 -3.18 -9.20
C TYR A 78 -8.33 -2.26 -8.18
N ARG A 79 -8.29 -2.59 -6.88
CA ARG A 79 -8.88 -1.74 -5.84
C ARG A 79 -8.24 -0.35 -5.80
N LEU A 80 -6.92 -0.26 -5.92
CA LEU A 80 -6.17 1.00 -5.89
C LEU A 80 -6.40 1.87 -7.15
N SER A 81 -6.90 1.32 -8.25
CA SER A 81 -7.34 2.15 -9.39
C SER A 81 -8.48 3.12 -9.02
N TRP A 82 -9.22 2.82 -7.95
CA TRP A 82 -10.33 3.65 -7.44
C TRP A 82 -9.91 4.67 -6.38
N PHE A 83 -8.61 4.82 -6.13
CA PHE A 83 -8.07 5.61 -5.02
C PHE A 83 -8.56 7.07 -4.96
N THR A 84 -8.69 7.73 -6.12
CA THR A 84 -9.17 9.12 -6.23
C THR A 84 -10.57 9.32 -5.65
N GLU A 85 -11.39 8.29 -5.69
CA GLU A 85 -12.78 8.31 -5.24
C GLU A 85 -12.99 7.52 -3.93
N PHE A 86 -11.92 7.09 -3.25
CA PHE A 86 -12.06 6.39 -1.97
C PHE A 86 -12.83 7.22 -0.94
N THR A 87 -13.66 6.50 -0.17
CA THR A 87 -14.30 6.98 1.06
C THR A 87 -13.26 7.24 2.14
N GLU A 88 -13.62 8.02 3.16
CA GLU A 88 -12.72 8.26 4.29
C GLU A 88 -12.29 6.97 4.98
N THR A 89 -13.21 6.04 5.22
CA THR A 89 -12.90 4.75 5.89
C THR A 89 -11.89 3.93 5.08
N GLN A 90 -11.98 3.97 3.75
CA GLN A 90 -11.00 3.30 2.89
C GLN A 90 -9.62 3.95 2.99
N LEU A 91 -9.55 5.28 3.05
CA LEU A 91 -8.29 6.00 3.23
C LEU A 91 -7.67 5.75 4.62
N GLU A 92 -8.49 5.72 5.67
CA GLU A 92 -8.07 5.35 7.04
C GLU A 92 -7.52 3.91 7.09
N ASN A 93 -8.16 2.99 6.39
CA ASN A 93 -7.68 1.61 6.29
C ASN A 93 -6.37 1.53 5.49
N LEU A 94 -6.21 2.37 4.46
CA LEU A 94 -5.05 2.35 3.59
C LEU A 94 -3.79 2.89 4.28
N ILE A 95 -3.91 3.97 5.06
CA ILE A 95 -2.77 4.48 5.85
C ILE A 95 -2.31 3.44 6.89
N VAL A 96 -3.23 2.74 7.55
CA VAL A 96 -2.91 1.65 8.48
C VAL A 96 -2.34 0.43 7.74
N PHE A 97 -2.77 0.16 6.51
CA PHE A 97 -2.26 -0.95 5.70
C PHE A 97 -0.80 -0.75 5.29
N PHE A 98 -0.40 0.47 4.91
CA PHE A 98 0.99 0.74 4.56
C PHE A 98 1.93 0.78 5.77
N ASP A 99 1.42 1.19 6.93
CA ASP A 99 2.15 1.22 8.20
C ASP A 99 3.54 1.87 8.08
N ASP A 100 3.61 2.99 7.37
CA ASP A 100 4.84 3.72 7.11
C ASP A 100 4.95 4.92 8.06
N ALA A 101 6.01 4.93 8.89
CA ALA A 101 6.23 5.98 9.87
C ALA A 101 6.37 7.38 9.25
N LYS A 102 6.92 7.49 8.03
CA LYS A 102 7.04 8.76 7.32
C LYS A 102 5.65 9.26 6.90
N ILE A 103 4.86 8.40 6.24
CA ILE A 103 3.48 8.72 5.82
C ILE A 103 2.60 9.10 7.01
N ASN A 104 2.72 8.36 8.12
CA ASN A 104 1.95 8.65 9.35
C ASN A 104 2.29 10.03 9.92
N LYS A 105 3.58 10.39 9.91
CA LYS A 105 4.03 11.70 10.37
C LYS A 105 3.59 12.82 9.43
N ASP A 106 3.78 12.62 8.12
CA ASP A 106 3.39 13.58 7.09
C ASP A 106 1.88 13.82 7.13
N PHE A 107 1.08 12.77 7.30
CA PHE A 107 -0.37 12.87 7.52
C PHE A 107 -0.70 13.76 8.71
N LEU A 108 -0.08 13.53 9.88
CA LEU A 108 -0.37 14.33 11.07
C LEU A 108 0.05 15.79 10.90
N GLU A 109 1.21 16.06 10.31
CA GLU A 109 1.69 17.43 10.07
C GLU A 109 0.79 18.20 9.11
N GLU A 110 0.41 17.60 7.98
CA GLU A 110 -0.50 18.21 7.01
C GLU A 110 -1.93 18.32 7.56
N PHE A 111 -2.41 17.30 8.28
CA PHE A 111 -3.73 17.30 8.89
C PHE A 111 -3.86 18.43 9.91
N TRP A 112 -2.87 18.60 10.78
CA TRP A 112 -2.88 19.69 11.75
C TRP A 112 -2.70 21.06 11.12
N THR A 113 -1.93 21.17 10.03
CA THR A 113 -1.82 22.42 9.27
C THR A 113 -3.19 22.85 8.73
N ASP A 114 -3.93 21.92 8.14
CA ASP A 114 -5.29 22.19 7.64
C ASP A 114 -6.29 22.43 8.76
N LEU A 115 -6.18 21.73 9.89
CA LEU A 115 -7.02 22.01 11.06
C LEU A 115 -6.76 23.40 11.62
N LEU A 116 -5.50 23.83 11.73
CA LEU A 116 -5.16 25.19 12.18
C LEU A 116 -5.70 26.23 11.20
N ASN A 117 -5.59 25.99 9.90
CA ASN A 117 -6.19 26.85 8.87
C ASN A 117 -7.71 26.95 9.07
N TYR A 118 -8.38 25.81 9.26
CA TYR A 118 -9.82 25.76 9.52
C TYR A 118 -10.20 26.50 10.82
N MET A 119 -9.41 26.38 11.88
CA MET A 119 -9.61 27.10 13.14
C MET A 119 -9.48 28.62 12.96
N VAL A 120 -8.51 29.08 12.14
CA VAL A 120 -8.35 30.49 11.80
C VAL A 120 -9.54 31.00 10.99
N ASP A 121 -9.97 30.25 9.96
CA ASP A 121 -11.15 30.59 9.16
C ASP A 121 -12.44 30.65 9.99
N LYS A 122 -12.56 29.79 11.02
CA LYS A 122 -13.67 29.79 11.99
C LYS A 122 -13.49 30.77 13.15
N GLN A 123 -12.43 31.58 13.13
CA GLN A 123 -12.14 32.62 14.11
C GLN A 123 -12.05 32.08 15.55
N VAL A 124 -11.47 30.89 15.72
CA VAL A 124 -11.22 30.32 17.05
C VAL A 124 -10.37 31.30 17.86
N PRO A 125 -10.77 31.64 19.10
CA PRO A 125 -10.04 32.59 19.92
C PRO A 125 -8.56 32.19 20.11
N PRO A 126 -7.60 33.13 20.00
CA PRO A 126 -6.18 32.85 20.23
C PRO A 126 -5.89 32.22 21.60
N LYS A 127 -6.74 32.48 22.61
CA LYS A 127 -6.63 31.87 23.94
C LYS A 127 -6.85 30.36 23.92
N ASP A 128 -7.75 29.87 23.07
CA ASP A 128 -8.06 28.44 22.96
C ASP A 128 -6.94 27.73 22.20
N ILE A 129 -6.41 28.35 21.14
CA ILE A 129 -5.21 27.85 20.44
C ILE A 129 -4.02 27.78 21.41
N LYS A 130 -3.89 28.76 22.31
CA LYS A 130 -2.86 28.73 23.36
C LYS A 130 -3.07 27.57 24.32
N LYS A 131 -4.30 27.31 24.74
CA LYS A 131 -4.63 26.17 25.61
C LYS A 131 -4.25 24.84 24.95
N LEU A 132 -4.53 24.67 23.66
CA LEU A 132 -4.11 23.51 22.88
C LEU A 132 -2.58 23.34 22.86
N LEU A 133 -1.84 24.44 22.62
CA LEU A 133 -0.38 24.44 22.63
C LEU A 133 0.21 24.14 24.02
N ASP A 134 -0.36 24.72 25.08
CA ASP A 134 0.07 24.46 26.45
C ASP A 134 -0.14 22.97 26.80
N GLN A 135 -1.26 22.38 26.37
CA GLN A 135 -1.56 20.95 26.52
C GLN A 135 -0.61 20.05 25.73
N SER A 136 -0.25 20.41 24.49
CA SER A 136 0.69 19.63 23.68
C SER A 136 2.09 19.63 24.28
N ILE A 137 2.56 20.78 24.77
CA ILE A 137 3.86 20.91 25.44
C ILE A 137 3.87 20.09 26.72
N GLU A 138 2.80 20.13 27.53
CA GLU A 138 2.70 19.34 28.76
C GLU A 138 2.73 17.83 28.47
N TYR A 139 2.00 17.40 27.44
CA TYR A 139 1.97 16.00 27.02
C TYR A 139 3.36 15.50 26.58
N VAL A 140 4.02 16.24 25.68
CA VAL A 140 5.36 15.89 25.18
C VAL A 140 6.40 15.86 26.31
N LYS A 141 6.30 16.76 27.28
CA LYS A 141 7.18 16.74 28.48
C LYS A 141 6.98 15.49 29.35
N LYS A 142 5.77 14.93 29.37
CA LYS A 142 5.42 13.79 30.22
C LYS A 142 5.69 12.44 29.53
N VAL A 143 5.36 12.32 28.25
CA VAL A 143 5.37 11.05 27.51
C VAL A 143 6.53 10.97 26.51
N GLY A 144 6.98 12.10 25.98
CA GLY A 144 7.99 12.18 24.93
C GLY A 144 7.41 12.45 23.55
N LEU A 145 8.23 12.21 22.51
CA LEU A 145 7.90 12.44 21.10
C LEU A 145 7.44 11.13 20.44
N GLU A 146 6.38 10.54 20.98
CA GLU A 146 5.77 9.31 20.45
C GLU A 146 4.52 9.66 19.64
N LEU A 147 4.48 9.25 18.37
CA LEU A 147 3.33 9.49 17.51
C LEU A 147 2.14 8.61 17.94
N PRO A 148 0.90 9.12 17.83
CA PRO A 148 -0.28 8.32 18.13
C PRO A 148 -0.44 7.15 17.13
N ASP A 149 -1.04 6.05 17.59
CA ASP A 149 -1.44 4.94 16.71
C ASP A 149 -2.54 5.39 15.74
N MET A 150 -2.29 5.35 14.43
CA MET A 150 -3.20 5.86 13.40
C MET A 150 -4.58 5.22 13.44
N LYS A 151 -4.65 3.92 13.75
CA LYS A 151 -5.92 3.20 13.82
C LYS A 151 -6.79 3.70 14.96
N THR A 152 -6.21 3.81 16.15
CA THR A 152 -6.92 4.30 17.34
C THR A 152 -7.21 5.78 17.22
N TYR A 153 -6.25 6.56 16.71
CA TYR A 153 -6.38 8.00 16.52
C TYR A 153 -7.56 8.36 15.63
N ASN A 154 -7.62 7.80 14.42
CA ASN A 154 -8.69 8.09 13.46
C ASN A 154 -10.06 7.62 13.95
N ARG A 155 -10.14 6.45 14.60
CA ARG A 155 -11.39 5.92 15.14
C ARG A 155 -11.98 6.78 16.25
N GLU A 156 -11.14 7.27 17.16
CA GLU A 156 -11.61 8.07 18.31
C GLU A 156 -12.08 9.47 17.91
N LEU A 157 -11.48 10.04 16.86
CA LEU A 157 -11.82 11.35 16.32
C LEU A 157 -13.07 11.34 15.42
N LYS A 158 -13.63 10.17 15.08
CA LYS A 158 -14.75 10.04 14.13
C LYS A 158 -15.91 11.00 14.40
N ASP A 159 -16.22 11.24 15.69
CA ASP A 159 -17.36 12.04 16.14
C ASP A 159 -17.13 13.56 15.98
N LEU A 160 -15.89 13.99 15.69
CA LEU A 160 -15.57 15.39 15.40
C LEU A 160 -15.93 15.77 13.97
N PHE A 161 -16.02 14.77 13.08
CA PHE A 161 -16.23 14.98 11.66
C PHE A 161 -17.69 14.84 11.29
N PHE A 162 -18.15 15.75 10.43
CA PHE A 162 -19.49 15.70 9.87
C PHE A 162 -19.43 15.56 8.34
N ASP A 163 -20.43 14.88 7.79
CA ASP A 163 -20.66 14.80 6.37
C ASP A 163 -21.56 15.95 5.91
N SER A 164 -21.30 16.49 4.72
CA SER A 164 -22.22 17.43 4.07
C SER A 164 -23.57 16.77 3.80
N PHE A 165 -24.65 17.57 3.75
CA PHE A 165 -26.01 17.03 3.54
C PHE A 165 -26.09 16.14 2.29
N GLY A 166 -26.69 14.95 2.44
CA GLY A 166 -26.82 13.97 1.37
C GLY A 166 -25.52 13.25 0.99
N ARG A 167 -24.47 13.33 1.81
CA ARG A 167 -23.24 12.55 1.68
C ARG A 167 -23.08 11.56 2.85
N ILE A 168 -22.32 10.51 2.61
CA ILE A 168 -21.90 9.54 3.61
C ILE A 168 -20.43 9.19 3.37
N ASP A 169 -19.64 9.21 4.44
CA ASP A 169 -18.19 8.96 4.42
C ASP A 169 -17.45 9.82 3.36
N GLY A 170 -17.93 11.06 3.20
CA GLY A 170 -17.46 12.10 2.29
C GLY A 170 -17.94 12.01 0.85
N LEU A 171 -18.67 10.95 0.47
CA LEU A 171 -19.13 10.73 -0.90
C LEU A 171 -20.64 10.90 -1.03
N ALA A 172 -21.08 11.34 -2.21
CA ALA A 172 -22.49 11.29 -2.60
C ALA A 172 -22.89 9.83 -2.91
N PRO A 173 -24.16 9.43 -2.69
CA PRO A 173 -24.65 8.06 -2.93
C PRO A 173 -24.32 7.51 -4.33
N GLN A 174 -24.30 8.36 -5.35
CA GLN A 174 -23.98 7.98 -6.73
C GLN A 174 -22.51 7.56 -6.91
N LYS A 175 -21.60 8.10 -6.11
CA LYS A 175 -20.17 7.72 -6.10
C LYS A 175 -19.89 6.62 -5.09
N PHE A 176 -20.55 6.69 -3.93
CA PHE A 176 -20.42 5.71 -2.85
C PHE A 176 -20.71 4.27 -3.31
N ARG A 177 -21.75 4.08 -4.12
CA ARG A 177 -22.16 2.78 -4.67
C ARG A 177 -21.07 2.09 -5.50
N PRO A 178 -20.62 2.64 -6.65
CA PRO A 178 -19.62 1.96 -7.48
C PRO A 178 -18.28 1.83 -6.76
N VAL A 179 -17.87 2.84 -5.99
CA VAL A 179 -16.61 2.80 -5.22
C VAL A 179 -16.59 1.62 -4.27
N LEU A 180 -17.55 1.51 -3.34
CA LEU A 180 -17.56 0.40 -2.38
C LEU A 180 -17.76 -0.95 -3.06
N TYR A 181 -18.58 -1.00 -4.09
CA TYR A 181 -18.84 -2.24 -4.80
C TYR A 181 -17.56 -2.84 -5.43
N LYS A 182 -16.78 -1.98 -6.11
CA LYS A 182 -15.60 -2.38 -6.87
C LYS A 182 -14.32 -2.44 -6.03
N SER A 183 -14.19 -1.57 -5.03
CA SER A 183 -12.92 -1.37 -4.30
C SER A 183 -12.90 -1.84 -2.84
N SER A 184 -14.02 -2.35 -2.31
CA SER A 184 -14.10 -2.87 -0.93
C SER A 184 -14.48 -4.33 -0.84
N THR A 185 -14.10 -4.98 0.25
CA THR A 185 -14.55 -6.33 0.62
C THR A 185 -15.87 -6.29 1.39
N LEU A 186 -16.58 -7.42 1.48
CA LEU A 186 -17.83 -7.54 2.24
C LEU A 186 -17.68 -7.19 3.73
N ASN A 187 -16.51 -7.38 4.32
CA ASN A 187 -16.27 -7.04 5.72
C ASN A 187 -16.04 -5.53 5.88
N GLU A 188 -15.24 -4.93 5.01
CA GLU A 188 -14.98 -3.48 5.04
C GLU A 188 -16.27 -2.66 4.87
N ILE A 189 -17.18 -3.07 3.98
CA ILE A 189 -18.47 -2.38 3.81
C ILE A 189 -19.32 -2.49 5.10
N ARG A 190 -19.30 -3.63 5.80
CA ARG A 190 -20.02 -3.78 7.07
C ARG A 190 -19.39 -3.00 8.21
N ASP A 191 -18.07 -2.96 8.27
CA ASP A 191 -17.32 -2.18 9.24
C ASP A 191 -17.60 -0.68 9.04
N LEU A 192 -17.71 -0.23 7.78
CA LEU A 192 -18.19 1.11 7.43
C LEU A 192 -19.63 1.33 7.90
N GLY A 193 -20.55 0.39 7.67
CA GLY A 193 -21.91 0.48 8.21
C GLY A 193 -21.94 0.68 9.73
N THR A 194 -21.08 -0.06 10.44
CA THR A 194 -20.95 0.05 11.91
C THR A 194 -20.43 1.41 12.36
N LYS A 195 -19.55 2.06 11.57
CA LYS A 195 -19.07 3.44 11.83
C LYS A 195 -20.22 4.43 11.96
N TYR A 196 -21.28 4.22 11.17
CA TYR A 196 -22.50 5.03 11.06
C TYR A 196 -23.69 4.51 11.88
N ASP A 197 -23.43 3.69 12.90
CA ASP A 197 -24.46 3.06 13.76
C ASP A 197 -25.46 2.16 12.99
N VAL A 198 -25.08 1.66 11.81
CA VAL A 198 -25.88 0.72 11.02
C VAL A 198 -25.32 -0.69 11.16
N ASP A 199 -25.94 -1.49 12.02
CA ASP A 199 -25.61 -2.93 12.13
C ASP A 199 -26.24 -3.69 10.97
N VAL A 200 -25.43 -4.07 9.99
CA VAL A 200 -25.87 -4.83 8.83
C VAL A 200 -25.93 -6.32 9.19
N PRO A 201 -27.09 -6.99 9.07
CA PRO A 201 -27.20 -8.42 9.33
C PRO A 201 -26.16 -9.22 8.54
N ARG A 202 -25.58 -10.27 9.14
CA ARG A 202 -24.69 -11.17 8.39
C ARG A 202 -25.45 -12.14 7.49
N ARG A 203 -26.69 -12.45 7.87
CA ARG A 203 -27.57 -13.38 7.16
C ARG A 203 -28.98 -12.81 7.08
N LEU A 204 -29.63 -13.02 5.95
CA LEU A 204 -31.05 -12.73 5.78
C LEU A 204 -31.91 -13.62 6.67
N LYS A 205 -33.00 -13.06 7.18
CA LYS A 205 -34.04 -13.83 7.87
C LYS A 205 -34.80 -14.68 6.85
N LYS A 206 -35.45 -15.74 7.36
CA LYS A 206 -36.31 -16.64 6.56
C LYS A 206 -37.36 -15.87 5.75
N SER A 207 -37.96 -14.84 6.35
CA SER A 207 -38.99 -14.00 5.71
C SER A 207 -38.41 -13.21 4.54
N GLU A 208 -37.26 -12.57 4.74
CA GLU A 208 -36.59 -11.74 3.73
C GLU A 208 -36.12 -12.59 2.55
N LEU A 209 -35.59 -13.79 2.82
CA LEU A 209 -35.24 -14.75 1.77
C LEU A 209 -36.48 -15.16 0.95
N ALA A 210 -37.61 -15.40 1.61
CA ALA A 210 -38.86 -15.71 0.92
C ALA A 210 -39.34 -14.53 0.07
N ASP A 211 -39.23 -13.30 0.57
CA ASP A 211 -39.64 -12.09 -0.15
C ASP A 211 -38.81 -11.87 -1.42
N ILE A 212 -37.50 -12.14 -1.38
CA ILE A 212 -36.63 -12.06 -2.57
C ILE A 212 -37.04 -13.08 -3.63
N ILE A 213 -37.27 -14.34 -3.23
CA ILE A 213 -37.69 -15.40 -4.15
C ILE A 213 -39.06 -15.06 -4.77
N VAL A 214 -39.99 -14.54 -3.97
CA VAL A 214 -41.32 -14.12 -4.42
C VAL A 214 -41.22 -12.94 -5.39
N HIS A 215 -40.35 -11.96 -5.12
CA HIS A 215 -40.14 -10.81 -5.98
C HIS A 215 -39.57 -11.22 -7.34
N GLU A 216 -38.53 -12.05 -7.36
CA GLU A 216 -37.93 -12.55 -8.61
C GLU A 216 -38.93 -13.37 -9.44
N LEU A 217 -39.75 -14.20 -8.79
CA LEU A 217 -40.81 -14.95 -9.47
C LEU A 217 -41.91 -14.03 -10.01
N LYS A 218 -42.20 -12.93 -9.32
CA LYS A 218 -43.15 -11.92 -9.76
C LYS A 218 -42.64 -11.20 -11.01
N ASP A 219 -41.38 -10.81 -11.02
CA ASP A 219 -40.74 -10.12 -12.16
C ASP A 219 -40.66 -11.03 -13.39
N ARG A 220 -40.51 -12.35 -13.18
CA ARG A 220 -40.58 -13.37 -14.23
C ARG A 220 -42.01 -13.73 -14.65
N GLY A 221 -43.04 -13.19 -14.00
CA GLY A 221 -44.45 -13.53 -14.24
C GLY A 221 -44.83 -14.97 -13.87
N GLN A 222 -44.02 -15.63 -13.03
CA GLN A 222 -44.19 -17.02 -12.61
C GLN A 222 -44.81 -17.15 -11.21
N LEU A 223 -45.20 -16.03 -10.59
CA LEU A 223 -45.78 -16.02 -9.26
C LEU A 223 -47.28 -16.39 -9.29
N ASN A 224 -47.65 -17.28 -8.37
CA ASN A 224 -49.01 -17.73 -8.10
C ASN A 224 -49.23 -17.80 -6.58
N ASP A 225 -50.45 -17.49 -6.12
CA ASP A 225 -50.78 -17.35 -4.69
C ASP A 225 -50.51 -18.62 -3.86
N GLU A 226 -50.64 -19.79 -4.48
CA GLU A 226 -50.31 -21.09 -3.85
C GLU A 226 -48.79 -21.26 -3.67
N LEU A 227 -48.03 -20.82 -4.67
CA LEU A 227 -46.57 -20.92 -4.69
C LEU A 227 -45.94 -19.94 -3.70
N GLU A 228 -46.51 -18.74 -3.54
CA GLU A 228 -46.08 -17.80 -2.49
C GLU A 228 -46.26 -18.40 -1.09
N LYS A 229 -47.42 -19.00 -0.80
CA LYS A 229 -47.67 -19.69 0.48
C LYS A 229 -46.70 -20.85 0.67
N GLN A 230 -46.43 -21.61 -0.39
CA GLN A 230 -45.50 -22.73 -0.36
C GLN A 230 -44.08 -22.24 -0.02
N ILE A 231 -43.57 -21.21 -0.70
CA ILE A 231 -42.24 -20.62 -0.46
C ILE A 231 -42.11 -20.12 0.99
N ARG A 232 -43.09 -19.38 1.50
CA ARG A 232 -43.06 -18.87 2.90
C ARG A 232 -43.09 -20.01 3.93
N SER A 233 -43.70 -21.15 3.60
CA SER A 233 -43.78 -22.32 4.49
C SER A 233 -42.48 -23.16 4.52
N MET A 234 -41.73 -23.20 3.41
CA MET A 234 -40.51 -24.02 3.25
C MET A 234 -39.45 -23.71 4.32
N SER A 235 -38.57 -24.66 4.63
CA SER A 235 -37.38 -24.37 5.45
C SER A 235 -36.34 -23.61 4.64
N VAL A 236 -35.41 -22.90 5.29
CA VAL A 236 -34.38 -22.07 4.62
C VAL A 236 -33.57 -22.89 3.61
N LEU A 237 -33.18 -24.13 3.95
CA LEU A 237 -32.43 -25.01 3.05
C LEU A 237 -33.24 -25.42 1.81
N VAL A 238 -34.54 -25.65 1.99
CA VAL A 238 -35.44 -26.01 0.88
C VAL A 238 -35.69 -24.79 -0.01
N MET A 239 -35.82 -23.59 0.56
CA MET A 239 -35.88 -22.35 -0.21
C MET A 239 -34.62 -22.09 -1.02
N GLN A 240 -33.44 -22.35 -0.47
CA GLN A 240 -32.18 -22.21 -1.20
C GLN A 240 -32.09 -23.20 -2.37
N ARG A 241 -32.49 -24.45 -2.17
CA ARG A 241 -32.56 -25.44 -3.26
C ARG A 241 -33.56 -25.04 -4.32
N PHE A 242 -34.76 -24.63 -3.90
CA PHE A 242 -35.79 -24.11 -4.79
C PHE A 242 -35.26 -22.91 -5.60
N ALA A 243 -34.55 -21.99 -4.97
CA ALA A 243 -33.94 -20.86 -5.67
C ALA A 243 -32.90 -21.31 -6.71
N ILE A 244 -32.04 -22.28 -6.36
CA ILE A 244 -31.07 -22.86 -7.31
C ILE A 244 -31.77 -23.55 -8.49
N ASP A 245 -32.79 -24.37 -8.21
CA ASP A 245 -33.53 -25.13 -9.22
C ASP A 245 -34.30 -24.21 -10.20
N HIS A 246 -34.68 -23.01 -9.74
CA HIS A 246 -35.37 -22.00 -10.53
C HIS A 246 -34.44 -20.90 -11.08
N ASP A 247 -33.12 -21.05 -10.96
CA ASP A 247 -32.11 -20.05 -11.35
C ASP A 247 -32.38 -18.65 -10.76
N ILE A 248 -32.83 -18.64 -9.51
CA ILE A 248 -33.06 -17.45 -8.69
C ILE A 248 -31.82 -17.25 -7.82
N LYS A 249 -31.15 -16.10 -7.96
CA LYS A 249 -29.95 -15.74 -7.18
C LYS A 249 -30.30 -15.30 -5.76
N ALA A 250 -30.95 -16.18 -4.98
CA ALA A 250 -31.28 -15.95 -3.57
C ALA A 250 -30.31 -16.73 -2.67
N SER A 251 -29.45 -16.01 -1.95
CA SER A 251 -28.56 -16.55 -0.91
C SER A 251 -29.00 -16.08 0.46
N THR A 252 -28.65 -16.81 1.51
CA THR A 252 -28.78 -16.28 2.89
C THR A 252 -27.75 -15.22 3.20
N GLU A 253 -26.66 -15.16 2.43
CA GLU A 253 -25.61 -14.16 2.58
C GLU A 253 -25.95 -12.94 1.72
N LEU A 254 -25.92 -11.77 2.35
CA LEU A 254 -26.15 -10.50 1.66
C LEU A 254 -25.00 -10.20 0.71
N LYS A 255 -25.35 -9.80 -0.52
CA LYS A 255 -24.40 -9.33 -1.55
C LYS A 255 -23.90 -7.93 -1.21
N LYS A 256 -22.84 -7.48 -1.90
CA LYS A 256 -22.25 -6.15 -1.67
C LYS A 256 -23.27 -5.04 -1.90
N GLU A 257 -24.00 -5.12 -3.00
CA GLU A 257 -25.04 -4.17 -3.40
C GLU A 257 -26.11 -4.04 -2.31
N GLU A 258 -26.59 -5.17 -1.79
CA GLU A 258 -27.61 -5.22 -0.75
C GLU A 258 -27.12 -4.61 0.57
N ILE A 259 -25.86 -4.85 0.94
CA ILE A 259 -25.23 -4.24 2.13
C ILE A 259 -25.12 -2.71 1.94
N ILE A 260 -24.67 -2.26 0.77
CA ILE A 260 -24.51 -0.83 0.45
C ILE A 260 -25.87 -0.12 0.54
N GLU A 261 -26.90 -0.67 -0.10
CA GLU A 261 -28.25 -0.07 -0.04
C GLU A 261 -28.83 -0.12 1.37
N TYR A 262 -28.58 -1.18 2.14
CA TYR A 262 -29.00 -1.26 3.54
C TYR A 262 -28.36 -0.15 4.38
N ILE A 263 -27.07 0.16 4.15
CA ILE A 263 -26.39 1.27 4.83
C ILE A 263 -27.03 2.60 4.42
N LEU A 264 -27.18 2.86 3.12
CA LEU A 264 -27.75 4.10 2.60
C LEU A 264 -29.19 4.34 3.07
N ALA A 265 -30.00 3.29 3.20
CA ALA A 265 -31.39 3.37 3.66
C ALA A 265 -31.53 3.60 5.18
N ASN A 266 -30.54 3.18 5.98
CA ASN A 266 -30.63 3.20 7.45
C ASN A 266 -29.71 4.23 8.13
N ALA A 267 -28.67 4.71 7.46
CA ALA A 267 -27.76 5.74 7.98
C ALA A 267 -28.48 7.08 8.15
N LYS A 268 -28.21 7.78 9.25
CA LYS A 268 -28.89 9.04 9.61
C LYS A 268 -28.68 10.12 8.55
N GLU A 269 -27.53 10.11 7.92
CA GLU A 269 -27.04 11.10 6.96
C GLU A 269 -27.76 11.01 5.61
N THR A 270 -28.14 9.80 5.19
CA THR A 270 -28.71 9.52 3.85
C THR A 270 -30.16 9.08 3.89
N LYS A 271 -30.70 8.65 5.05
CA LYS A 271 -32.06 8.10 5.17
C LYS A 271 -33.16 9.02 4.63
N GLU A 272 -33.02 10.33 4.81
CA GLU A 272 -34.03 11.31 4.34
C GLU A 272 -33.97 11.56 2.83
N ALA A 273 -32.80 11.36 2.21
CA ALA A 273 -32.55 11.58 0.79
C ALA A 273 -32.40 10.27 0.00
N TYR A 274 -32.63 9.13 0.65
CA TYR A 274 -32.41 7.82 0.06
C TYR A 274 -33.45 7.54 -1.03
N PHE A 275 -32.95 7.14 -2.19
CA PHE A 275 -33.75 6.62 -3.29
C PHE A 275 -33.13 5.31 -3.77
N ILE A 276 -34.00 4.36 -4.10
CA ILE A 276 -33.60 3.11 -4.76
C ILE A 276 -33.22 3.46 -6.20
N PRO A 277 -32.03 3.06 -6.69
CA PRO A 277 -31.65 3.31 -8.07
C PRO A 277 -32.62 2.68 -9.07
N ASP A 278 -33.00 3.43 -10.11
CA ASP A 278 -33.87 2.93 -11.18
C ASP A 278 -33.19 1.88 -12.08
N SER A 279 -31.85 1.77 -12.04
CA SER A 279 -31.08 0.81 -12.84
C SER A 279 -29.83 0.29 -12.10
N PRO A 280 -29.46 -0.99 -12.27
CA PRO A 280 -28.22 -1.57 -11.77
C PRO A 280 -26.93 -0.90 -12.29
N HIS A 281 -26.98 -0.14 -13.38
CA HIS A 281 -25.81 0.51 -13.99
C HIS A 281 -25.11 1.53 -13.08
N VAL A 282 -25.74 1.94 -11.97
CA VAL A 282 -25.11 2.83 -10.97
C VAL A 282 -23.84 2.22 -10.37
N TYR A 283 -23.70 0.89 -10.36
CA TYR A 283 -22.50 0.19 -9.88
C TYR A 283 -21.41 -0.03 -10.95
N GLU A 284 -21.69 0.28 -12.21
CA GLU A 284 -20.80 0.03 -13.35
C GLU A 284 -19.96 1.24 -13.75
N LYS A 285 -20.15 2.39 -13.11
CA LYS A 285 -19.45 3.63 -13.44
C LYS A 285 -17.96 3.52 -13.17
N GLU A 286 -17.13 3.47 -14.20
CA GLU A 286 -15.67 3.46 -14.10
C GLU A 286 -15.11 4.84 -13.68
N VAL A 287 -13.90 4.85 -13.13
CA VAL A 287 -13.17 6.06 -12.71
C VAL A 287 -11.93 6.25 -13.56
N GLU A 288 -11.49 7.50 -13.67
CA GLU A 288 -10.20 7.85 -14.28
C GLU A 288 -9.04 7.28 -13.46
N ASP A 289 -8.08 6.69 -14.16
CA ASP A 289 -6.98 5.94 -13.55
C ASP A 289 -5.90 6.91 -13.03
N VAL A 290 -5.59 6.83 -11.74
CA VAL A 290 -4.54 7.63 -11.06
C VAL A 290 -3.15 7.54 -11.72
N ALA A 291 -2.86 6.45 -12.43
CA ALA A 291 -1.59 6.32 -13.15
C ALA A 291 -1.54 7.17 -14.43
N GLN A 292 -2.69 7.41 -15.06
CA GLN A 292 -2.80 8.21 -16.28
C GLN A 292 -2.63 9.70 -16.00
N GLU A 293 -3.14 10.21 -14.86
CA GLU A 293 -2.99 11.63 -14.46
C GLU A 293 -1.51 12.10 -14.48
N ILE A 294 -0.55 11.21 -14.14
CA ILE A 294 0.87 11.55 -14.07
C ILE A 294 1.57 11.45 -15.42
N GLU A 295 1.14 10.51 -16.29
CA GLU A 295 1.66 10.46 -17.65
C GLU A 295 1.27 11.72 -18.43
N GLU A 296 0.05 12.21 -18.22
CA GLU A 296 -0.41 13.48 -18.79
C GLU A 296 0.32 14.70 -18.20
N GLU A 297 0.56 14.73 -16.88
CA GLU A 297 1.29 15.84 -16.22
C GLU A 297 2.79 15.88 -16.56
N ASN A 298 3.37 14.77 -17.00
CA ASN A 298 4.78 14.68 -17.43
C ASN A 298 4.97 14.81 -18.95
N VAL A 299 3.91 15.02 -19.74
CA VAL A 299 4.08 15.39 -21.14
C VAL A 299 4.44 16.88 -21.18
N PRO A 300 5.66 17.27 -21.62
CA PRO A 300 5.97 18.68 -21.80
C PRO A 300 4.99 19.26 -22.82
N GLU A 301 4.26 20.32 -22.44
CA GLU A 301 3.41 21.07 -23.36
C GLU A 301 4.27 21.49 -24.57
N GLU A 302 4.01 20.89 -25.73
CA GLU A 302 4.64 21.35 -26.97
C GLU A 302 4.26 22.82 -27.18
N PRO A 303 5.23 23.70 -27.49
CA PRO A 303 4.92 25.10 -27.72
C PRO A 303 3.99 25.21 -28.92
N VAL A 304 2.76 25.68 -28.66
CA VAL A 304 1.80 26.07 -29.69
C VAL A 304 2.42 27.18 -30.52
N PHE A 305 2.90 26.84 -31.72
CA PHE A 305 3.23 27.84 -32.74
C PHE A 305 1.91 28.41 -33.25
N GLU A 306 1.66 29.70 -32.97
CA GLU A 306 0.65 30.48 -33.69
C GLU A 306 1.08 30.57 -35.16
N GLU A 307 0.41 29.82 -36.05
CA GLU A 307 0.45 30.07 -37.48
C GLU A 307 -0.23 31.43 -37.77
N VAL A 308 0.60 32.45 -37.91
CA VAL A 308 0.21 33.72 -38.53
C VAL A 308 -0.11 33.42 -39.99
N THR A 309 -1.40 33.37 -40.31
CA THR A 309 -1.91 33.31 -41.68
C THR A 309 -1.70 34.66 -42.34
N ILE A 310 -0.73 34.75 -43.25
CA ILE A 310 -0.55 35.89 -44.15
C ILE A 310 -1.24 35.52 -45.47
N GLU A 311 -2.26 36.30 -45.83
CA GLU A 311 -2.93 36.25 -47.13
C GLU A 311 -1.94 36.58 -48.26
N GLU A 312 -1.78 35.66 -49.20
CA GLU A 312 -1.05 35.88 -50.46
C GLU A 312 -1.91 36.71 -51.42
N GLU A 313 -1.39 37.88 -51.80
CA GLU A 313 -1.87 38.63 -52.97
C GLU A 313 -0.81 38.55 -54.09
N SER A 314 -1.31 38.11 -55.24
CA SER A 314 -0.71 37.92 -56.57
C SER A 314 0.43 38.84 -57.01
N LEU A 315 1.40 38.30 -57.78
CA LEU A 315 1.62 38.69 -59.18
C LEU A 315 2.66 37.81 -59.92
N GLU A 316 2.30 37.54 -61.18
CA GLU A 316 3.01 36.94 -62.31
C GLU A 316 4.50 37.34 -62.51
N SER A 317 5.34 36.36 -62.91
CA SER A 317 5.92 36.25 -64.28
C SER A 317 7.38 35.70 -64.32
N VAL A 318 7.52 34.56 -65.03
CA VAL A 318 8.52 34.22 -66.06
C VAL A 318 10.03 34.45 -65.77
N TYR A 319 10.83 33.37 -65.72
CA TYR A 319 11.84 32.97 -66.74
C TYR A 319 12.59 31.67 -66.35
N GLU A 320 12.88 30.85 -67.37
CA GLU A 320 13.88 29.75 -67.46
C GLU A 320 15.31 30.22 -67.05
N GLU A 321 16.33 29.41 -66.74
CA GLU A 321 16.86 28.20 -67.38
C GLU A 321 18.01 27.60 -66.51
N SER A 322 18.35 26.35 -66.79
CA SER A 322 19.43 25.47 -66.27
C SER A 322 20.83 26.06 -66.02
N ILE A 323 21.61 25.44 -65.12
CA ILE A 323 23.00 24.99 -65.37
C ILE A 323 23.30 23.74 -64.51
N GLU A 324 23.82 22.72 -65.18
CA GLU A 324 24.40 21.46 -64.68
C GLU A 324 25.91 21.64 -64.38
N ASP A 325 26.39 20.83 -63.42
CA ASP A 325 27.72 20.24 -63.23
C ASP A 325 29.00 21.09 -63.00
N ASN A 326 29.66 20.75 -61.87
CA ASN A 326 31.10 20.45 -61.60
C ASN A 326 31.47 20.97 -60.19
N GLU A 327 32.32 20.36 -59.35
CA GLU A 327 33.33 19.30 -59.48
C GLU A 327 33.79 18.92 -58.04
N GLU A 328 34.27 17.68 -57.92
CA GLU A 328 35.35 17.20 -57.03
C GLU A 328 35.29 17.22 -55.48
N VAL A 329 35.55 16.01 -54.99
CA VAL A 329 35.82 15.54 -53.63
C VAL A 329 37.32 15.60 -53.39
N GLU A 330 37.77 16.14 -52.25
CA GLU A 330 38.99 15.66 -51.57
C GLU A 330 38.96 15.97 -50.06
N THR A 331 38.91 14.88 -49.28
CA THR A 331 39.65 14.54 -48.03
C THR A 331 39.88 15.58 -46.91
N ILE A 332 39.66 15.14 -45.66
CA ILE A 332 40.72 14.91 -44.64
C ILE A 332 40.11 14.16 -43.42
N GLU A 333 40.86 13.15 -42.95
CA GLU A 333 40.62 12.27 -41.79
C GLU A 333 40.75 12.97 -40.42
N PRO A 334 40.20 12.36 -39.34
CA PRO A 334 40.30 12.85 -37.97
C PRO A 334 41.62 12.44 -37.29
N VAL A 335 42.22 13.37 -36.53
CA VAL A 335 43.40 13.12 -35.68
C VAL A 335 43.02 13.31 -34.22
N ASP A 336 43.17 12.22 -33.45
CA ASP A 336 43.27 12.20 -31.98
C ASP A 336 44.47 13.04 -31.50
N GLU A 337 44.36 13.73 -30.36
CA GLU A 337 45.40 13.70 -29.32
C GLU A 337 44.90 14.32 -27.98
N PRO A 338 45.45 13.87 -26.83
CA PRO A 338 44.92 14.07 -25.48
C PRO A 338 45.41 15.36 -24.79
N ILE A 339 44.62 15.84 -23.81
CA ILE A 339 44.98 17.00 -22.98
C ILE A 339 45.85 16.56 -21.80
N GLU A 340 47.11 16.99 -21.82
CA GLU A 340 48.05 17.00 -20.70
C GLU A 340 47.81 18.18 -19.74
N VAL A 341 48.25 17.95 -18.50
CA VAL A 341 48.24 18.85 -17.34
C VAL A 341 49.22 20.01 -17.51
N VAL A 342 48.80 21.24 -17.19
CA VAL A 342 49.71 22.39 -16.98
C VAL A 342 49.29 23.20 -15.76
N GLU A 343 50.21 23.32 -14.79
CA GLU A 343 50.17 24.25 -13.66
C GLU A 343 50.29 25.71 -14.14
N THR A 344 49.69 26.69 -13.45
CA THR A 344 50.33 28.00 -13.17
C THR A 344 49.52 28.92 -12.22
N VAL A 345 50.15 29.23 -11.08
CA VAL A 345 50.42 30.55 -10.45
C VAL A 345 49.30 31.63 -10.28
N VAL A 346 48.93 31.82 -9.00
CA VAL A 346 48.77 33.05 -8.16
C VAL A 346 48.41 34.41 -8.80
N GLU A 347 47.32 35.03 -8.30
CA GLU A 347 47.20 36.50 -8.14
C GLU A 347 46.33 36.88 -6.90
N GLU A 348 46.72 37.94 -6.18
CA GLU A 348 46.21 38.44 -4.88
C GLU A 348 44.93 39.29 -4.97
N ALA A 349 44.10 39.30 -3.90
CA ALA A 349 43.34 40.46 -3.39
C ALA A 349 42.79 40.18 -1.94
N PRO A 350 42.15 41.12 -1.20
CA PRO A 350 42.75 41.94 -0.15
C PRO A 350 42.18 41.70 1.28
N LYS A 351 42.87 42.26 2.30
CA LYS A 351 42.52 42.23 3.74
C LYS A 351 41.22 42.98 4.09
N PRO A 352 40.54 42.56 5.17
CA PRO A 352 39.84 43.50 6.05
C PRO A 352 40.19 43.35 7.55
N THR A 353 40.61 44.49 8.10
CA THR A 353 40.24 45.14 9.37
C THR A 353 39.94 44.33 10.64
N LYS A 354 40.70 44.67 11.70
CA LYS A 354 40.56 44.25 13.10
C LYS A 354 39.32 44.86 13.77
N VAL A 355 38.56 44.05 14.49
CA VAL A 355 37.77 44.46 15.67
C VAL A 355 38.22 43.59 16.85
N ILE A 356 38.49 44.24 17.98
CA ILE A 356 39.07 43.69 19.20
C ILE A 356 37.91 43.28 20.13
N GLU A 357 37.85 42.02 20.54
CA GLU A 357 37.15 41.61 21.77
C GLU A 357 38.10 40.81 22.67
N LYS A 358 38.11 41.20 23.94
CA LYS A 358 38.92 40.64 25.01
C LYS A 358 38.35 39.28 25.43
N THR A 359 39.15 38.22 25.35
CA THR A 359 38.93 36.99 26.12
C THR A 359 40.16 36.71 26.98
N THR A 360 39.93 36.67 28.29
CA THR A 360 40.84 36.26 29.34
C THR A 360 41.45 34.88 29.06
N ALA A 361 42.77 34.82 29.01
CA ALA A 361 43.54 33.59 28.92
C ALA A 361 43.49 32.84 30.26
N VAL A 362 42.84 31.68 30.27
CA VAL A 362 43.10 30.63 31.26
C VAL A 362 44.09 29.67 30.60
N SER A 363 45.32 29.63 31.10
CA SER A 363 46.33 28.65 30.70
C SER A 363 45.97 27.30 31.32
N MET A 364 45.31 26.41 30.57
CA MET A 364 45.22 25.00 30.92
C MET A 364 46.39 24.26 30.29
N ASP A 365 47.08 23.47 31.10
CA ASP A 365 48.21 22.63 30.70
C ASP A 365 47.69 21.44 29.87
N ILE A 366 48.02 21.43 28.57
CA ILE A 366 47.50 20.48 27.57
C ILE A 366 48.36 19.19 27.53
N SER A 367 49.43 19.13 28.33
CA SER A 367 50.40 18.04 28.35
C SER A 367 49.77 16.67 28.61
N GLU A 368 48.76 16.62 29.49
CA GLU A 368 48.12 15.37 29.91
C GLU A 368 47.26 14.78 28.78
N ILE A 369 46.49 15.63 28.09
CA ILE A 369 45.65 15.26 26.94
C ILE A 369 46.49 14.75 25.76
N VAL A 370 47.66 15.36 25.52
CA VAL A 370 48.58 14.91 24.46
C VAL A 370 49.18 13.54 24.79
N SER A 371 49.41 13.24 26.07
CA SER A 371 49.91 11.93 26.50
C SER A 371 48.86 10.83 26.36
N GLU A 372 47.58 11.15 26.60
CA GLU A 372 46.46 10.23 26.40
C GLU A 372 46.19 9.96 24.91
N LEU A 373 46.24 11.00 24.06
CA LEU A 373 46.15 10.85 22.60
C LEU A 373 47.25 9.97 22.03
N ARG A 374 48.47 10.05 22.58
CA ARG A 374 49.60 9.21 22.15
C ARG A 374 49.39 7.75 22.52
N ARG A 375 48.88 7.47 23.72
CA ARG A 375 48.51 6.11 24.16
C ARG A 375 47.35 5.54 23.35
N LEU A 376 46.37 6.37 22.98
CA LEU A 376 45.26 5.95 22.13
C LEU A 376 45.74 5.57 20.73
N ARG A 377 46.69 6.34 20.19
CA ARG A 377 47.29 6.05 18.88
C ARG A 377 48.10 4.75 18.89
N GLU A 378 48.90 4.52 19.93
CA GLU A 378 49.64 3.26 20.11
C GLU A 378 48.71 2.06 20.28
N ALA A 379 47.59 2.22 21.00
CA ALA A 379 46.59 1.16 21.16
C ALA A 379 45.88 0.83 19.84
N VAL A 380 45.54 1.84 19.03
CA VAL A 380 44.92 1.64 17.71
C VAL A 380 45.90 0.99 16.74
N GLU A 381 47.17 1.40 16.75
CA GLU A 381 48.21 0.82 15.89
C GLU A 381 48.49 -0.65 16.25
N HIS A 382 48.38 -1.01 17.54
CA HIS A 382 48.51 -2.41 17.99
C HIS A 382 47.32 -3.30 17.56
N VAL A 383 46.11 -2.74 17.48
CA VAL A 383 44.91 -3.46 17.00
C VAL A 383 44.96 -3.65 15.48
N VAL A 384 45.43 -2.65 14.74
CA VAL A 384 45.55 -2.73 13.26
C VAL A 384 46.64 -3.74 12.87
N LEU A 385 47.74 -3.83 13.63
CA LEU A 385 48.79 -4.82 13.37
C LEU A 385 48.40 -6.26 13.77
N GLU A 386 47.43 -6.45 14.67
CA GLU A 386 46.88 -7.78 14.99
C GLU A 386 45.90 -8.29 13.91
N GLU A 387 45.27 -7.42 13.13
CA GLU A 387 44.39 -7.80 12.01
C GLU A 387 45.15 -8.17 10.71
N GLU A 388 46.41 -7.74 10.54
CA GLU A 388 47.20 -7.98 9.32
C GLU A 388 48.14 -9.21 9.35
N ALA A 389 48.04 -10.09 10.36
CA ALA A 389 48.80 -11.34 10.37
C ALA A 389 48.11 -12.46 9.53
N PRO A 390 48.84 -13.18 8.65
CA PRO A 390 48.23 -14.08 7.67
C PRO A 390 47.62 -15.34 8.31
N GLN A 391 46.36 -15.61 7.91
CA GLN A 391 45.52 -16.70 8.34
C GLN A 391 46.19 -18.08 8.20
N LYS A 392 46.44 -18.74 9.33
CA LYS A 392 46.55 -20.20 9.41
C LYS A 392 45.18 -20.79 9.77
N GLN A 393 44.71 -21.71 8.93
CA GLN A 393 43.49 -22.50 9.11
C GLN A 393 43.44 -23.14 10.51
N VAL A 394 42.44 -22.78 11.32
CA VAL A 394 42.01 -23.56 12.49
C VAL A 394 40.49 -23.59 12.52
N SER A 395 39.96 -24.81 12.56
CA SER A 395 38.57 -25.23 12.56
C SER A 395 37.68 -24.48 13.57
N GLU A 396 36.53 -23.99 13.09
CA GLU A 396 35.40 -23.54 13.92
C GLU A 396 35.00 -24.61 14.93
N LYS A 397 35.13 -24.30 16.22
CA LYS A 397 34.32 -24.93 17.25
C LYS A 397 33.05 -24.11 17.40
N GLU A 398 31.92 -24.77 17.22
CA GLU A 398 30.57 -24.24 17.50
C GLU A 398 30.52 -23.63 18.91
N VAL A 399 30.46 -22.30 18.99
CA VAL A 399 30.18 -21.60 20.24
C VAL A 399 28.67 -21.62 20.45
N LYS A 400 28.21 -22.40 21.43
CA LYS A 400 26.79 -22.43 21.84
C LYS A 400 26.41 -21.06 22.40
N PRO A 401 25.26 -20.48 22.00
CA PRO A 401 24.81 -19.19 22.53
C PRO A 401 24.51 -19.32 24.03
N ILE A 402 24.99 -18.36 24.81
CA ILE A 402 24.78 -18.26 26.26
C ILE A 402 24.15 -16.90 26.53
N ILE A 403 22.97 -16.91 27.17
CA ILE A 403 22.35 -15.71 27.73
C ILE A 403 22.77 -15.63 29.19
N LEU A 404 23.52 -14.59 29.54
CA LEU A 404 24.00 -14.38 30.92
C LEU A 404 23.02 -13.55 31.76
N ASN A 405 22.16 -12.72 31.15
CA ASN A 405 21.01 -12.00 31.74
C ASN A 405 20.12 -11.36 30.63
N SER A 406 18.96 -10.81 30.98
CA SER A 406 17.95 -10.25 30.05
C SER A 406 18.39 -9.09 29.15
N ALA A 407 19.63 -8.59 29.30
CA ALA A 407 20.16 -7.46 28.54
C ALA A 407 21.42 -7.78 27.70
N GLU A 408 22.04 -8.96 27.85
CA GLU A 408 23.31 -9.26 27.19
C GLU A 408 23.28 -10.63 26.49
N PHE A 409 23.41 -10.60 25.16
CA PHE A 409 23.46 -11.78 24.29
C PHE A 409 24.84 -11.89 23.62
N TYR A 410 25.48 -13.05 23.79
CA TYR A 410 26.71 -13.39 23.09
C TYR A 410 26.43 -14.47 22.04
N GLY A 411 26.43 -14.08 20.76
CA GLY A 411 26.19 -14.95 19.62
C GLY A 411 26.04 -14.17 18.31
N THR A 412 25.78 -14.86 17.19
CA THR A 412 25.53 -14.19 15.90
C THR A 412 24.08 -13.69 15.81
N PRO A 413 23.78 -12.66 14.98
CA PRO A 413 22.41 -12.15 14.80
C PRO A 413 21.40 -13.23 14.37
N LYS A 414 21.86 -14.31 13.73
CA LYS A 414 21.04 -15.47 13.37
C LYS A 414 20.66 -16.32 14.59
N SER A 415 21.59 -16.56 15.52
CA SER A 415 21.29 -17.31 16.75
C SER A 415 20.43 -16.51 17.73
N LEU A 416 20.49 -15.17 17.73
CA LEU A 416 19.55 -14.34 18.49
C LEU A 416 18.10 -14.53 18.02
N LYS A 417 17.88 -14.54 16.70
CA LYS A 417 16.56 -14.76 16.11
C LYS A 417 15.99 -16.14 16.41
N GLU A 418 16.82 -17.17 16.53
CA GLU A 418 16.37 -18.51 16.90
C GLU A 418 16.00 -18.63 18.37
N VAL A 419 16.73 -17.95 19.27
CA VAL A 419 16.43 -17.95 20.71
C VAL A 419 15.16 -17.16 20.99
N VAL A 420 15.00 -15.96 20.41
CA VAL A 420 13.77 -15.15 20.55
C VAL A 420 12.54 -15.90 20.04
N LYS A 421 12.65 -16.61 18.90
CA LYS A 421 11.53 -17.42 18.38
C LYS A 421 11.18 -18.62 19.26
N LYS A 422 12.16 -19.19 19.98
CA LYS A 422 11.90 -20.29 20.92
C LYS A 422 11.27 -19.77 22.20
N ASP A 423 11.76 -18.66 22.75
CA ASP A 423 11.21 -18.06 23.97
C ASP A 423 9.77 -17.55 23.74
N GLU A 424 9.48 -16.91 22.61
CA GLU A 424 8.11 -16.51 22.24
C GLU A 424 7.18 -17.72 22.07
N ALA A 425 7.69 -18.85 21.57
CA ALA A 425 6.91 -20.07 21.43
C ALA A 425 6.60 -20.70 22.80
N GLU A 426 7.58 -20.73 23.71
CA GLU A 426 7.40 -21.21 25.08
C GLU A 426 6.45 -20.30 25.88
N GLU A 427 6.53 -18.97 25.72
CA GLU A 427 5.60 -18.04 26.35
C GLU A 427 4.17 -18.18 25.82
N ARG A 428 4.00 -18.41 24.51
CA ARG A 428 2.69 -18.72 23.92
C ARG A 428 2.13 -20.03 24.45
N GLU A 429 2.95 -21.06 24.62
CA GLU A 429 2.53 -22.33 25.19
C GLU A 429 2.13 -22.19 26.66
N ARG A 430 2.91 -21.45 27.47
CA ARG A 430 2.57 -21.14 28.86
C ARG A 430 1.29 -20.31 28.98
N PHE A 431 1.10 -19.31 28.12
CA PHE A 431 -0.12 -18.51 28.07
C PHE A 431 -1.35 -19.35 27.70
N ILE A 432 -1.19 -20.33 26.79
CA ILE A 432 -2.25 -21.29 26.45
C ILE A 432 -2.55 -22.22 27.62
N GLU A 433 -1.53 -22.68 28.37
CA GLU A 433 -1.73 -23.50 29.58
C GLU A 433 -2.39 -22.72 30.72
N GLU A 434 -2.01 -21.47 30.97
CA GLU A 434 -2.68 -20.59 31.95
C GLU A 434 -4.14 -20.31 31.56
N LYS A 435 -4.41 -20.06 30.27
CA LYS A 435 -5.78 -19.88 29.77
C LYS A 435 -6.61 -21.15 29.89
N LYS A 436 -6.01 -22.33 29.70
CA LYS A 436 -6.66 -23.63 29.93
C LYS A 436 -6.91 -23.90 31.42
N ALA A 437 -6.02 -23.46 32.31
CA ALA A 437 -6.18 -23.58 33.76
C ALA A 437 -7.24 -22.61 34.33
N ALA A 438 -7.38 -21.41 33.74
CA ALA A 438 -8.34 -20.39 34.17
C ALA A 438 -9.77 -20.62 33.64
N SER A 439 -9.97 -21.44 32.60
CA SER A 439 -11.30 -21.79 32.08
C SER A 439 -11.85 -23.03 32.78
N THR A 440 -12.95 -22.87 33.53
CA THR A 440 -13.69 -23.95 34.21
C THR A 440 -14.55 -24.80 33.25
N ILE A 441 -14.08 -25.00 32.01
CA ILE A 441 -14.68 -25.90 31.02
C ILE A 441 -13.61 -26.90 30.62
N GLY A 442 -13.76 -28.14 31.10
CA GLY A 442 -12.96 -29.27 30.63
C GLY A 442 -11.95 -29.84 31.62
N THR A 443 -12.28 -29.94 32.91
CA THR A 443 -11.57 -30.86 33.80
C THR A 443 -12.22 -32.25 33.72
N GLY A 444 -11.64 -33.17 32.94
CA GLY A 444 -12.10 -34.56 32.94
C GLY A 444 -11.59 -35.48 31.81
N LYS A 445 -10.33 -35.88 31.91
CA LYS A 445 -9.83 -37.27 31.71
C LYS A 445 -9.91 -37.94 30.32
N THR A 446 -8.70 -38.20 29.81
CA THR A 446 -8.20 -39.38 29.06
C THR A 446 -8.86 -39.75 27.73
N GLU A 447 -8.04 -39.67 26.68
CA GLU A 447 -8.33 -39.95 25.26
C GLU A 447 -8.76 -41.39 24.92
N GLU A 448 -9.06 -42.24 25.90
CA GLU A 448 -9.39 -43.66 25.66
C GLU A 448 -10.89 -44.01 25.79
N GLU A 449 -11.75 -43.15 26.35
CA GLU A 449 -13.17 -43.48 26.55
C GLU A 449 -14.16 -42.75 25.62
N GLN A 450 -13.73 -41.73 24.87
CA GLN A 450 -14.61 -40.95 24.01
C GLN A 450 -14.85 -41.53 22.61
N ASP A 451 -14.30 -42.72 22.35
CA ASP A 451 -14.45 -43.37 21.06
C ASP A 451 -15.75 -44.23 21.02
N ASN A 452 -16.45 -44.42 22.15
CA ASN A 452 -17.64 -45.29 22.23
C ASN A 452 -19.02 -44.58 22.19
N GLN A 453 -19.08 -43.27 21.91
CA GLN A 453 -20.37 -42.54 21.85
C GLN A 453 -20.62 -41.75 20.56
N LEU A 454 -19.92 -42.06 19.47
CA LEU A 454 -20.25 -41.52 18.14
C LEU A 454 -20.79 -42.63 17.24
N PRO A 455 -21.89 -42.39 16.48
CA PRO A 455 -22.46 -43.36 15.55
C PRO A 455 -21.38 -43.91 14.60
N GLY A 456 -21.36 -45.23 14.39
CA GLY A 456 -20.30 -45.94 13.66
C GLY A 456 -20.00 -45.41 12.25
N GLU A 457 -20.95 -44.71 11.64
CA GLU A 457 -20.82 -44.08 10.33
C GLU A 457 -19.83 -42.90 10.34
N ILE A 458 -19.81 -42.08 11.40
CA ILE A 458 -18.92 -40.91 11.50
C ILE A 458 -17.45 -41.35 11.71
N ARG A 459 -17.25 -42.46 12.43
CA ARG A 459 -15.94 -43.09 12.62
C ARG A 459 -15.35 -43.64 11.31
N PHE A 460 -16.20 -44.14 10.41
CA PHE A 460 -15.78 -44.62 9.09
C PHE A 460 -15.38 -43.46 8.18
N PHE A 461 -16.21 -42.41 8.07
CA PHE A 461 -15.90 -41.25 7.24
C PHE A 461 -14.64 -40.50 7.69
N GLY A 462 -14.41 -40.34 8.99
CA GLY A 462 -13.20 -39.71 9.51
C GLY A 462 -11.91 -40.45 9.15
N LYS A 463 -11.92 -41.79 9.19
CA LYS A 463 -10.76 -42.62 8.78
C LYS A 463 -10.57 -42.63 7.26
N VAL A 464 -11.66 -42.67 6.49
CA VAL A 464 -11.62 -42.66 5.02
C VAL A 464 -11.12 -41.31 4.50
N PHE A 465 -11.61 -40.17 5.02
CA PHE A 465 -11.16 -38.84 4.58
C PHE A 465 -9.68 -38.56 4.91
N LYS A 466 -9.20 -39.01 6.09
CA LYS A 466 -7.79 -38.85 6.46
C LYS A 466 -6.87 -39.72 5.60
N GLY A 467 -7.35 -40.88 5.16
CA GLY A 467 -6.68 -41.74 4.18
C GLY A 467 -6.67 -41.15 2.76
N LEU A 468 -7.82 -40.67 2.29
CA LEU A 468 -7.99 -40.07 0.96
C LEU A 468 -7.17 -38.78 0.81
N GLY A 469 -7.14 -37.92 1.83
CA GLY A 469 -6.38 -36.67 1.81
C GLY A 469 -4.86 -36.92 1.72
N LYS A 470 -4.35 -37.89 2.49
CA LYS A 470 -2.93 -38.28 2.39
C LYS A 470 -2.58 -38.91 1.04
N PHE A 471 -3.52 -39.65 0.44
CA PHE A 471 -3.34 -40.22 -0.90
C PHE A 471 -3.34 -39.14 -1.99
N LEU A 472 -4.33 -38.24 -1.98
CA LEU A 472 -4.42 -37.09 -2.91
C LEU A 472 -3.18 -36.21 -2.85
N TRP A 473 -2.67 -35.92 -1.65
CA TRP A 473 -1.46 -35.10 -1.52
C TRP A 473 -0.19 -35.82 -2.00
N LYS A 474 -0.09 -37.14 -1.81
CA LYS A 474 0.98 -37.94 -2.42
C LYS A 474 0.88 -37.96 -3.95
N LEU A 475 -0.33 -38.10 -4.49
CA LEU A 475 -0.58 -38.13 -5.93
C LEU A 475 -0.28 -36.76 -6.57
N LEU A 476 -0.66 -35.66 -5.92
CA LEU A 476 -0.31 -34.30 -6.34
C LEU A 476 1.21 -34.09 -6.37
N ARG A 477 1.94 -34.55 -5.35
CA ARG A 477 3.41 -34.50 -5.33
C ARG A 477 4.05 -35.29 -6.46
N VAL A 478 3.48 -36.44 -6.83
CA VAL A 478 3.97 -37.25 -7.95
C VAL A 478 3.68 -36.55 -9.28
N LEU A 479 2.47 -36.01 -9.47
CA LEU A 479 2.12 -35.24 -10.67
C LEU A 479 3.00 -34.01 -10.85
N LEU A 480 3.32 -33.29 -9.77
CA LEU A 480 4.20 -32.11 -9.83
C LEU A 480 5.63 -32.50 -10.23
N LYS A 481 6.14 -33.65 -9.76
CA LYS A 481 7.43 -34.19 -10.20
C LYS A 481 7.42 -34.57 -11.69
N ILE A 482 6.34 -35.21 -12.16
CA ILE A 482 6.18 -35.56 -13.58
C ILE A 482 6.11 -34.29 -14.44
N SER A 483 5.38 -33.27 -14.00
CA SER A 483 5.30 -31.98 -14.68
C SER A 483 6.66 -31.30 -14.78
N LEU A 484 7.47 -31.32 -13.71
CA LEU A 484 8.84 -30.78 -13.74
C LEU A 484 9.74 -31.53 -14.72
N ILE A 485 9.64 -32.86 -14.78
CA ILE A 485 10.38 -33.67 -15.76
C ILE A 485 9.93 -33.32 -17.18
N LEU A 486 8.62 -33.15 -17.42
CA LEU A 486 8.10 -32.77 -18.73
C LEU A 486 8.63 -31.40 -19.16
N ILE A 487 8.63 -30.41 -18.27
CA ILE A 487 9.18 -29.07 -18.53
C ILE A 487 10.67 -29.16 -18.87
N ALA A 488 11.44 -29.97 -18.13
CA ALA A 488 12.86 -30.17 -18.42
C ALA A 488 13.07 -30.81 -19.82
N VAL A 489 12.28 -31.82 -20.19
CA VAL A 489 12.35 -32.45 -21.51
C VAL A 489 11.99 -31.46 -22.62
N VAL A 490 10.92 -30.67 -22.45
CA VAL A 490 10.52 -29.63 -23.40
C VAL A 490 11.63 -28.57 -23.53
N GLY A 491 12.25 -28.17 -22.42
CA GLY A 491 13.38 -27.24 -22.44
C GLY A 491 14.58 -27.78 -23.21
N VAL A 492 14.95 -29.04 -23.03
CA VAL A 492 16.05 -29.67 -23.79
C VAL A 492 15.71 -29.77 -25.29
N LEU A 493 14.49 -30.17 -25.63
CA LEU A 493 14.03 -30.22 -27.02
C LEU A 493 14.02 -28.83 -27.66
N PHE A 494 13.62 -27.80 -26.91
CA PHE A 494 13.65 -26.41 -27.37
C PHE A 494 15.08 -25.94 -27.64
N ILE A 495 16.04 -26.24 -26.76
CA ILE A 495 17.46 -25.90 -26.98
C ILE A 495 18.01 -26.60 -28.23
N LEU A 496 17.72 -27.89 -28.41
CA LEU A 496 18.11 -28.63 -29.61
C LEU A 496 17.48 -28.05 -30.87
N TYR A 497 16.22 -27.65 -30.80
CA TYR A 497 15.50 -27.01 -31.90
C TYR A 497 16.07 -25.63 -32.24
N ALA A 498 16.37 -24.81 -31.23
CA ALA A 498 17.01 -23.51 -31.40
C ALA A 498 18.41 -23.65 -32.03
N ALA A 499 19.19 -24.66 -31.61
CA ALA A 499 20.48 -24.95 -32.22
C ALA A 499 20.34 -25.40 -33.68
N LEU A 500 19.40 -26.30 -33.98
CA LEU A 500 19.15 -26.78 -35.35
C LEU A 500 18.77 -25.63 -36.29
N THR A 501 17.85 -24.76 -35.86
CA THR A 501 17.38 -23.60 -36.65
C THR A 501 18.43 -22.49 -36.75
N HIS A 502 19.36 -22.40 -35.79
CA HIS A 502 20.48 -21.47 -35.87
C HIS A 502 21.51 -21.86 -36.93
N PHE A 503 21.83 -23.16 -37.06
CA PHE A 503 22.84 -23.65 -38.01
C PHE A 503 22.28 -24.05 -39.37
N VAL A 504 20.99 -24.32 -39.47
CA VAL A 504 20.34 -24.76 -40.71
C VAL A 504 19.09 -23.94 -40.95
N ASN A 505 19.06 -23.21 -42.07
CA ASN A 505 17.85 -22.55 -42.52
C ASN A 505 16.92 -23.58 -43.17
N ILE A 506 15.76 -23.81 -42.56
CA ILE A 506 14.76 -24.78 -43.00
C ILE A 506 13.44 -24.04 -43.26
N PRO A 507 13.16 -23.63 -44.52
CA PRO A 507 12.04 -22.75 -44.85
C PRO A 507 10.65 -23.27 -44.46
N PHE A 508 10.47 -24.60 -44.34
CA PHE A 508 9.18 -25.16 -43.92
C PHE A 508 8.86 -24.90 -42.44
N LEU A 509 9.86 -24.55 -41.63
CA LEU A 509 9.72 -24.28 -40.20
C LEU A 509 9.43 -22.81 -39.87
N ASP A 510 9.44 -21.91 -40.87
CA ASP A 510 9.30 -20.47 -40.65
C ASP A 510 7.97 -20.11 -39.96
N SER A 511 6.87 -20.77 -40.34
CA SER A 511 5.58 -20.60 -39.68
C SER A 511 5.59 -21.05 -38.21
N PHE A 512 6.38 -22.09 -37.89
CA PHE A 512 6.53 -22.57 -36.52
C PHE A 512 7.46 -21.66 -35.70
N ASN A 513 8.52 -21.12 -36.32
CA ASN A 513 9.41 -20.11 -35.73
C ASN A 513 8.64 -18.83 -35.34
N GLN A 514 7.78 -18.34 -36.23
CA GLN A 514 6.90 -17.19 -35.95
C GLN A 514 5.94 -17.48 -34.79
N THR A 515 5.39 -18.70 -34.73
CA THR A 515 4.52 -19.12 -33.63
C THR A 515 5.27 -19.17 -32.29
N LEU A 516 6.50 -19.67 -32.27
CA LEU A 516 7.34 -19.72 -31.07
C LEU A 516 7.77 -18.33 -30.59
N ASN A 517 8.05 -17.40 -31.51
CA ASN A 517 8.38 -16.02 -31.14
C ASN A 517 7.15 -15.22 -30.69
N GLY A 518 5.97 -15.49 -31.25
CA GLY A 518 4.70 -14.90 -30.82
C GLY A 518 4.15 -15.47 -29.51
N LEU A 519 4.66 -16.61 -29.03
CA LEU A 519 4.21 -17.23 -27.79
C LEU A 519 4.57 -16.33 -26.59
N PHE A 520 3.56 -15.76 -25.95
CA PHE A 520 3.67 -14.80 -24.84
C PHE A 520 4.36 -13.46 -25.16
N GLY A 521 4.59 -13.14 -26.44
CA GLY A 521 5.24 -11.88 -26.85
C GLY A 521 6.69 -11.75 -26.40
N LEU A 522 7.36 -12.85 -26.08
CA LEU A 522 8.70 -12.86 -25.46
C LEU A 522 9.86 -13.05 -26.46
N ASN A 523 9.59 -13.26 -27.76
CA ASN A 523 10.59 -13.53 -28.81
C ASN A 523 11.63 -14.57 -28.37
N ILE A 524 11.12 -15.71 -27.86
CA ILE A 524 11.91 -16.68 -27.11
C ILE A 524 12.96 -17.37 -27.99
N LEU A 525 12.64 -17.62 -29.27
CA LEU A 525 13.57 -18.25 -30.21
C LEU A 525 14.69 -17.29 -30.61
N ASP A 526 14.37 -16.02 -30.87
CA ASP A 526 15.36 -14.99 -31.23
C ASP A 526 16.37 -14.76 -30.10
N ARG A 527 15.89 -14.76 -28.85
CA ARG A 527 16.77 -14.69 -27.67
C ARG A 527 17.67 -15.92 -27.55
N ALA A 528 17.15 -17.11 -27.84
CA ALA A 528 17.95 -18.33 -27.85
C ALA A 528 19.02 -18.31 -28.96
N HIS A 529 18.68 -17.78 -30.14
CA HIS A 529 19.64 -17.58 -31.24
C HIS A 529 20.72 -16.56 -30.88
N ALA A 530 20.38 -15.45 -30.22
CA ALA A 530 21.35 -14.46 -29.75
C ALA A 530 22.36 -15.06 -28.75
N ILE A 531 21.90 -15.91 -27.84
CA ILE A 531 22.76 -16.64 -26.90
C ILE A 531 23.67 -17.63 -27.65
N LEU A 532 23.12 -18.39 -28.60
CA LEU A 532 23.90 -19.34 -29.40
C LEU A 532 24.95 -18.64 -30.26
N GLN A 533 24.64 -17.48 -30.83
CA GLN A 533 25.58 -16.66 -31.61
C GLN A 533 26.74 -16.13 -30.76
N GLY A 534 26.48 -15.82 -29.48
CA GLY A 534 27.52 -15.45 -28.52
C GLY A 534 28.45 -16.62 -28.12
N ILE A 535 27.95 -17.86 -28.18
CA ILE A 535 28.71 -19.08 -27.81
C ILE A 535 29.44 -19.67 -29.03
N PHE A 536 28.82 -19.60 -30.21
CA PHE A 536 29.34 -20.10 -31.49
C PHE A 536 29.28 -18.98 -32.54
N PRO A 537 30.19 -18.00 -32.50
CA PRO A 537 30.26 -17.00 -33.54
C PRO A 537 30.54 -17.69 -34.89
N GLN A 538 29.71 -17.42 -35.89
CA GLN A 538 29.90 -17.95 -37.23
C GLN A 538 31.25 -17.45 -37.77
N ALA A 539 32.10 -18.37 -38.22
CA ALA A 539 33.39 -18.08 -38.84
C ALA A 539 33.23 -17.64 -40.30
#